data_AF-A0A9D8QH33-F1
#
_entry.id   AF-A0A9D8QH33-F1
#
_cell.length_a   1.000
_cell.length_b   1.000
_cell.length_c   1.000
_cell.angle_alpha   90.00
_cell.angle_beta   90.00
_cell.angle_gamma   90.00
#
_symmetry.space_group_name_H-M   'P 1'
#
loop_
_entity.id
_entity.type
_entity.pdbx_description
1 polymer ?
#
loop_
_entity_poly.entity_id
_entity_poly.type
_entity_poly.pdbx_seq_one_letter_code
_entity_poly.pdbx_strand_id
1 'polypeptide(L)'
;MALQEPFLSMLREQLSVEQQLVETLPKLQSEAGDAELNENLQHHLEETREHVNRLEDAFRSLGQEPKPTKSAVLEDLEKKHEKLMSETPRNLRDAVIASSAAATEHNEIAAYDALICAARAMGQKDVVKLLEQNLSQEQEALKKAQKGIEKITKEHAKELAA
;
A
#
# COMPACT_ATOMS: atom_id res chain seq x y z
N MET A 1 11.92 22.44 14.51
CA MET A 1 12.56 22.80 13.22
C MET A 1 13.28 21.64 12.56
N ALA A 2 14.31 21.00 13.16
CA ALA A 2 15.09 19.99 12.44
C ALA A 2 14.31 18.73 11.98
N LEU A 3 13.32 18.25 12.75
CA LEU A 3 12.55 17.04 12.41
C LEU A 3 11.31 17.31 11.53
N GLN A 4 10.82 18.56 11.50
CA GLN A 4 9.57 18.91 10.84
C GLN A 4 9.68 18.78 9.31
N GLU A 5 10.76 19.28 8.70
CA GLU A 5 10.92 19.18 7.25
C GLU A 5 11.10 17.73 6.76
N PRO A 6 11.95 16.89 7.37
CA PRO A 6 12.01 15.46 7.04
C PRO A 6 10.65 14.76 7.19
N PHE A 7 9.94 15.03 8.29
CA PHE A 7 8.60 14.48 8.51
C PHE A 7 7.61 14.89 7.42
N LEU A 8 7.58 16.18 7.05
CA LEU A 8 6.70 16.66 5.99
C LEU A 8 7.08 16.08 4.63
N SER A 9 8.38 15.86 4.37
CA SER A 9 8.82 15.18 3.14
C SER A 9 8.28 13.75 3.07
N MET A 10 8.42 12.98 4.15
CA MET A 10 7.87 11.61 4.23
C MET A 10 6.34 11.60 4.11
N LEU A 11 5.65 12.55 4.75
CA LEU A 11 4.18 12.61 4.73
C LEU A 11 3.66 12.96 3.32
N ARG A 12 4.37 13.84 2.60
CA ARG A 12 4.07 14.18 1.19
C ARG A 12 4.31 13.01 0.26
N GLU A 13 5.37 12.24 0.52
CA GLU A 13 5.64 11.01 -0.24
C GLU A 13 4.55 9.98 0.01
N GLN A 14 4.19 9.69 1.26
CA GLN A 14 3.13 8.73 1.59
C GLN A 14 1.78 9.16 0.98
N LEU A 15 1.43 10.45 1.04
CA LEU A 15 0.22 10.94 0.35
C LEU A 15 0.25 10.66 -1.15
N SER A 16 1.42 10.78 -1.79
CA SER A 16 1.56 10.46 -3.21
C SER A 16 1.46 8.97 -3.49
N VAL A 17 1.91 8.12 -2.56
CA VAL A 17 1.75 6.66 -2.66
C VAL A 17 0.27 6.31 -2.65
N GLU A 18 -0.48 6.73 -1.63
CA GLU A 18 -1.91 6.45 -1.51
C GLU A 18 -2.71 6.93 -2.74
N GLN A 19 -2.43 8.15 -3.21
CA GLN A 19 -3.10 8.70 -4.39
C GLN A 19 -2.81 7.89 -5.67
N GLN A 20 -1.59 7.38 -5.83
CA GLN A 20 -1.25 6.52 -6.96
C GLN A 20 -1.91 5.14 -6.81
N LEU A 21 -1.98 4.58 -5.60
CA LEU A 21 -2.65 3.30 -5.36
C LEU A 21 -4.16 3.37 -5.63
N VAL A 22 -4.82 4.50 -5.38
CA VAL A 22 -6.23 4.70 -5.78
C VAL A 22 -6.44 4.49 -7.29
N GLU A 23 -5.46 4.83 -8.11
CA GLU A 23 -5.50 4.65 -9.58
C GLU A 23 -5.01 3.25 -10.00
N THR A 24 -4.05 2.67 -9.27
CA THR A 24 -3.43 1.38 -9.60
C THR A 24 -4.29 0.18 -9.17
N LEU A 25 -4.98 0.24 -8.04
CA LEU A 25 -5.80 -0.88 -7.52
C LEU A 25 -6.91 -1.33 -8.48
N PRO A 26 -7.67 -0.45 -9.17
CA PRO A 26 -8.62 -0.85 -10.21
C PRO A 26 -7.97 -1.65 -11.35
N LYS A 27 -6.74 -1.31 -11.74
CA LYS A 27 -5.99 -2.06 -12.77
C LYS A 27 -5.68 -3.46 -12.26
N LEU A 28 -5.14 -3.59 -11.05
CA LEU A 28 -4.86 -4.91 -10.43
C LEU A 28 -6.13 -5.76 -10.29
N GLN A 29 -7.25 -5.14 -9.91
CA GLN A 29 -8.55 -5.82 -9.84
C GLN A 29 -8.95 -6.39 -11.20
N SER A 30 -8.75 -5.65 -12.30
CA SER A 30 -9.07 -6.11 -13.66
C SER A 30 -8.17 -7.25 -14.16
N GLU A 31 -6.97 -7.38 -13.57
CA GLU A 31 -5.98 -8.41 -13.92
C GLU A 31 -6.13 -9.68 -13.07
N ALA A 32 -6.76 -9.59 -11.90
CA ALA A 32 -6.96 -10.70 -10.97
C ALA A 32 -8.04 -11.69 -11.46
N GLY A 33 -7.68 -12.97 -11.54
CA GLY A 33 -8.60 -14.07 -11.88
C GLY A 33 -9.28 -14.70 -10.66
N ASP A 34 -8.59 -14.78 -9.52
CA ASP A 34 -9.13 -15.29 -8.26
C ASP A 34 -10.12 -14.29 -7.63
N ALA A 35 -11.32 -14.78 -7.31
CA ALA A 35 -12.41 -13.95 -6.80
C ALA A 35 -12.12 -13.35 -5.42
N GLU A 36 -11.41 -14.07 -4.57
CA GLU A 36 -11.05 -13.59 -3.22
C GLU A 36 -9.95 -12.53 -3.29
N LEU A 37 -8.95 -12.69 -4.17
CA LEU A 37 -7.96 -11.66 -4.45
C LEU A 37 -8.62 -10.39 -5.00
N ASN A 38 -9.56 -10.54 -5.93
CA ASN A 38 -10.32 -9.42 -6.50
C ASN A 38 -11.10 -8.64 -5.42
N GLU A 39 -11.81 -9.35 -4.55
CA GLU A 39 -12.57 -8.74 -3.43
C GLU A 39 -11.64 -8.03 -2.44
N ASN A 40 -10.50 -8.64 -2.12
CA ASN A 40 -9.50 -8.02 -1.23
C ASN A 40 -8.93 -6.73 -1.82
N LEU A 41 -8.64 -6.69 -3.13
CA LEU A 41 -8.17 -5.48 -3.83
C LEU A 41 -9.23 -4.38 -3.85
N GLN A 42 -10.50 -4.75 -4.07
CA GLN A 42 -11.61 -3.79 -4.03
C GLN A 42 -11.77 -3.19 -2.63
N HIS A 43 -11.75 -4.03 -1.60
CA HIS A 43 -11.86 -3.57 -0.23
C HIS A 43 -10.69 -2.66 0.14
N HIS A 44 -9.47 -3.03 -0.23
CA HIS A 44 -8.30 -2.22 0.04
C HIS A 44 -8.38 -0.86 -0.69
N LEU A 45 -8.88 -0.80 -1.93
CA LEU A 45 -9.14 0.48 -2.61
C LEU A 45 -10.08 1.42 -1.84
N GLU A 46 -11.10 0.88 -1.18
CA GLU A 46 -11.98 1.68 -0.32
C GLU A 46 -11.22 2.20 0.92
N GLU A 47 -10.33 1.40 1.50
CA GLU A 47 -9.46 1.80 2.60
C GLU A 47 -8.45 2.88 2.18
N THR A 48 -7.73 2.68 1.06
CA THR A 48 -6.76 3.63 0.48
C THR A 48 -7.37 5.00 0.23
N ARG A 49 -8.63 5.08 -0.22
CA ARG A 49 -9.33 6.37 -0.38
C ARG A 49 -9.52 7.08 0.96
N GLU A 50 -9.83 6.35 2.02
CA GLU A 50 -9.90 6.90 3.37
C GLU A 50 -8.52 7.24 3.92
N HIS A 51 -7.48 6.51 3.54
CA HIS A 51 -6.09 6.84 3.90
C HIS A 51 -5.67 8.19 3.36
N VAL A 52 -5.98 8.48 2.09
CA VAL A 52 -5.79 9.82 1.48
C VAL A 52 -6.48 10.89 2.32
N ASN A 53 -7.76 10.70 2.67
CA ASN A 53 -8.50 11.64 3.51
C ASN A 53 -7.78 11.88 4.86
N ARG A 54 -7.35 10.81 5.54
CA ARG A 54 -6.66 10.93 6.84
C ARG A 54 -5.30 11.61 6.73
N LEU A 55 -4.56 11.42 5.64
CA LEU A 55 -3.31 12.14 5.38
C LEU A 55 -3.56 13.62 5.13
N GLU A 56 -4.60 13.98 4.37
CA GLU A 56 -5.01 15.38 4.20
C GLU A 56 -5.42 16.02 5.53
N ASP A 57 -6.16 15.28 6.37
CA ASP A 57 -6.51 15.71 7.74
C ASP A 57 -5.25 15.94 8.58
N ALA A 58 -4.24 15.07 8.48
CA ALA A 58 -2.97 15.24 9.16
C ALA A 58 -2.24 16.51 8.69
N PHE A 59 -2.22 16.82 7.39
CA PHE A 59 -1.69 18.08 6.87
C PHE A 59 -2.43 19.30 7.46
N ARG A 60 -3.76 19.24 7.53
CA ARG A 60 -4.58 20.30 8.14
C ARG A 60 -4.27 20.50 9.63
N SER A 61 -4.13 19.43 10.40
CA SER A 61 -3.73 19.49 11.82
C SER A 61 -2.36 20.14 12.02
N LEU A 62 -1.46 20.02 11.04
CA LEU A 62 -0.12 20.62 11.07
C LEU A 62 -0.09 22.06 10.53
N GLY A 63 -1.21 22.57 10.03
CA GLY A 63 -1.28 23.86 9.34
C GLY A 63 -0.42 23.89 8.07
N GLN A 64 -0.32 22.78 7.36
CA GLN A 64 0.48 22.60 6.15
C GLN A 64 -0.41 22.24 4.96
N GLU A 65 0.01 22.63 3.76
CA GLU A 65 -0.67 22.21 2.53
C GLU A 65 -0.23 20.79 2.11
N PRO A 66 -1.18 19.92 1.71
CA PRO A 66 -0.87 18.61 1.15
C PRO A 66 -0.26 18.78 -0.26
N LYS A 67 1.08 18.80 -0.33
CA LYS A 67 1.83 18.88 -1.60
C LYS A 67 2.47 17.52 -1.89
N PRO A 68 1.73 16.55 -2.45
CA PRO A 68 2.25 15.21 -2.69
C PRO A 68 3.52 15.26 -3.53
N THR A 69 4.49 14.43 -3.19
CA THR A 69 5.76 14.32 -3.90
C THR A 69 5.94 12.89 -4.37
N LYS A 70 6.34 12.72 -5.63
CA LYS A 70 6.45 11.43 -6.29
C LYS A 70 7.31 10.45 -5.47
N SER A 71 6.80 9.24 -5.22
CA SER A 71 7.57 8.17 -4.58
C SER A 71 8.31 7.33 -5.62
N ALA A 72 9.64 7.35 -5.57
CA ALA A 72 10.47 6.50 -6.43
C ALA A 72 10.31 5.01 -6.10
N VAL A 73 10.02 4.68 -4.83
CA VAL A 73 9.84 3.29 -4.38
C VAL A 73 8.60 2.68 -5.02
N LEU A 74 7.47 3.39 -5.01
CA LEU A 74 6.25 2.90 -5.64
C LEU A 74 6.43 2.72 -7.15
N GLU A 75 7.07 3.66 -7.84
CA GLU A 75 7.35 3.52 -9.28
C GLU A 75 8.17 2.27 -9.60
N ASP A 76 9.15 1.94 -8.77
CA ASP A 76 9.99 0.77 -8.99
C ASP A 76 9.25 -0.54 -8.67
N LEU A 77 8.34 -0.52 -7.69
CA LEU A 77 7.40 -1.63 -7.44
C LEU A 77 6.46 -1.84 -8.62
N GLU A 78 5.89 -0.77 -9.18
CA GLU A 78 5.02 -0.83 -10.37
C GLU A 78 5.76 -1.38 -11.59
N LYS A 79 6.96 -0.85 -11.90
CA LYS A 79 7.79 -1.37 -13.00
C LYS A 79 8.12 -2.85 -12.82
N LYS A 80 8.45 -3.26 -11.59
CA LYS A 80 8.74 -4.66 -11.26
C LYS A 80 7.48 -5.52 -11.47
N HIS A 81 6.32 -5.06 -11.02
CA HIS A 81 5.04 -5.73 -11.22
C HIS A 81 4.75 -5.93 -12.71
N GLU A 82 4.81 -4.85 -13.51
CA GLU A 82 4.52 -4.91 -14.95
C GLU A 82 5.47 -5.86 -15.69
N LYS A 83 6.76 -5.81 -15.35
CA LYS A 83 7.74 -6.74 -15.92
C LYS A 83 7.38 -8.19 -15.60
N LEU A 84 7.12 -8.51 -14.34
CA LEU A 84 6.76 -9.87 -13.92
C LEU A 84 5.46 -10.33 -14.58
N MET A 85 4.44 -9.48 -14.66
CA MET A 85 3.17 -9.80 -15.34
C MET A 85 3.35 -10.09 -16.83
N SER A 86 4.29 -9.42 -17.50
CA SER A 86 4.61 -9.66 -18.91
C SER A 86 5.34 -10.99 -19.15
N GLU A 87 6.16 -11.42 -18.20
CA GLU A 87 6.96 -12.65 -18.26
C GLU A 87 6.19 -13.88 -17.69
N THR A 88 5.06 -13.66 -17.01
CA THR A 88 4.30 -14.69 -16.29
C THR A 88 3.09 -15.20 -17.08
N PRO A 89 2.94 -16.54 -17.26
CA PRO A 89 1.74 -17.15 -17.84
C PRO A 89 0.45 -16.78 -17.10
N ARG A 90 -0.67 -16.70 -17.83
CA ARG A 90 -1.95 -16.20 -17.27
C ARG A 90 -2.38 -16.90 -15.98
N ASN A 91 -2.24 -18.22 -15.89
CA ASN A 91 -2.64 -18.98 -14.70
C ASN A 91 -1.84 -18.58 -13.44
N LEU A 92 -0.59 -18.14 -13.60
CA LEU A 92 0.30 -17.76 -12.49
C LEU A 92 0.24 -16.26 -12.13
N ARG A 93 -0.55 -15.45 -12.83
CA ARG A 93 -0.56 -13.98 -12.64
C ARG A 93 -1.12 -13.55 -11.29
N ASP A 94 -2.09 -14.26 -10.72
CA ASP A 94 -2.63 -13.93 -9.41
C ASP A 94 -1.56 -14.04 -8.30
N ALA A 95 -0.61 -14.96 -8.44
CA ALA A 95 0.54 -15.06 -7.53
C ALA A 95 1.45 -13.81 -7.61
N VAL A 96 1.63 -13.27 -8.82
CA VAL A 96 2.38 -12.03 -9.04
C VAL A 96 1.64 -10.84 -8.44
N ILE A 97 0.33 -10.70 -8.70
CA ILE A 97 -0.50 -9.63 -8.14
C ILE A 97 -0.45 -9.66 -6.61
N ALA A 98 -0.69 -10.82 -5.98
CA ALA A 98 -0.68 -10.95 -4.53
C ALA A 98 0.72 -10.66 -3.92
N SER A 99 1.79 -11.09 -4.61
CA SER A 99 3.17 -10.79 -4.18
C SER A 99 3.53 -9.32 -4.32
N SER A 100 3.06 -8.66 -5.39
CA SER A 100 3.23 -7.22 -5.59
C SER A 100 2.47 -6.42 -4.53
N ALA A 101 1.22 -6.78 -4.25
CA ALA A 101 0.43 -6.18 -3.18
C ALA A 101 1.18 -6.29 -1.85
N ALA A 102 1.58 -7.49 -1.42
CA ALA A 102 2.33 -7.68 -0.17
C ALA A 102 3.64 -6.87 -0.10
N ALA A 103 4.35 -6.70 -1.22
CA ALA A 103 5.55 -5.88 -1.28
C ALA A 103 5.26 -4.38 -1.08
N THR A 104 4.17 -3.89 -1.67
CA THR A 104 3.66 -2.53 -1.45
C THR A 104 3.27 -2.33 0.01
N GLU A 105 2.47 -3.22 0.59
CA GLU A 105 2.04 -3.12 2.00
C GLU A 105 3.22 -3.07 2.97
N HIS A 106 4.27 -3.88 2.72
CA HIS A 106 5.47 -3.84 3.54
C HIS A 106 6.19 -2.48 3.50
N ASN A 107 6.19 -1.82 2.34
CA ASN A 107 6.75 -0.48 2.19
C ASN A 107 5.91 0.54 2.96
N GLU A 108 4.58 0.49 2.84
CA GLU A 108 3.68 1.42 3.52
C GLU A 108 3.71 1.27 5.04
N ILE A 109 3.75 0.03 5.56
CA ILE A 109 3.94 -0.23 6.98
C ILE A 109 5.23 0.44 7.49
N ALA A 110 6.34 0.29 6.76
CA ALA A 110 7.60 0.93 7.14
C ALA A 110 7.52 2.46 7.10
N ALA A 111 6.83 3.04 6.11
CA ALA A 111 6.62 4.48 5.99
C ALA A 111 5.75 5.02 7.14
N TYR A 112 4.62 4.36 7.44
CA TYR A 112 3.73 4.73 8.53
C TYR A 112 4.40 4.59 9.90
N ASP A 113 5.16 3.53 10.16
CA ASP A 113 5.92 3.37 11.41
C ASP A 113 6.91 4.54 11.62
N ALA A 114 7.62 4.94 10.56
CA ALA A 114 8.55 6.06 10.60
C ALA A 114 7.82 7.40 10.84
N LEU A 115 6.70 7.63 10.16
CA LEU A 115 5.86 8.83 10.33
C LEU A 115 5.29 8.91 11.75
N ILE A 116 4.75 7.81 12.29
CA ILE A 116 4.21 7.75 13.66
C ILE A 116 5.30 8.04 14.68
N CYS A 117 6.49 7.45 14.51
CA CYS A 117 7.63 7.69 15.39
C CYS A 117 8.00 9.18 15.43
N ALA A 118 8.12 9.82 14.26
CA ALA A 118 8.43 11.24 14.17
C ALA A 118 7.30 12.14 14.71
N ALA A 119 6.03 11.82 14.41
CA ALA A 119 4.87 12.57 14.90
C ALA A 119 4.76 12.50 16.44
N ARG A 120 5.02 11.33 17.05
CA ARG A 120 5.10 11.17 18.51
C ARG A 120 6.23 12.02 19.10
N ALA A 121 7.42 12.02 18.50
CA ALA A 121 8.55 12.81 18.95
C ALA A 121 8.27 14.33 18.90
N MET A 122 7.42 14.79 17.99
CA MET A 122 6.97 16.18 17.88
C MET A 122 5.72 16.50 18.72
N GLY A 123 5.15 15.54 19.45
CA GLY A 123 3.95 15.72 20.26
C GLY A 123 2.65 15.87 19.47
N GLN A 124 2.62 15.45 18.20
CA GLN A 124 1.48 15.62 17.28
C GLN A 124 0.43 14.52 17.47
N LYS A 125 -0.26 14.52 18.61
CA LYS A 125 -1.17 13.43 19.01
C LYS A 125 -2.31 13.13 18.02
N ASP A 126 -2.90 14.16 17.44
CA ASP A 126 -4.01 13.99 16.48
C ASP A 126 -3.51 13.34 15.18
N VAL A 127 -2.33 13.75 14.71
CA VAL A 127 -1.67 13.15 13.54
C VAL A 127 -1.31 11.69 13.82
N VAL A 128 -0.76 11.38 15.00
CA VAL A 128 -0.43 10.00 15.39
C VAL A 128 -1.66 9.09 15.29
N LYS A 129 -2.81 9.54 15.80
CA LYS A 129 -4.06 8.76 15.75
C LYS A 129 -4.49 8.46 14.31
N LEU A 130 -4.38 9.45 13.41
CA LEU A 130 -4.74 9.30 12.00
C LEU A 130 -3.81 8.28 11.30
N LEU A 131 -2.50 8.39 11.53
CA LEU A 131 -1.51 7.49 10.93
C LEU A 131 -1.60 6.05 11.48
N GLU A 132 -1.90 5.89 12.78
CA GLU A 132 -2.12 4.56 13.38
C GLU A 132 -3.34 3.84 12.80
N GLN A 133 -4.38 4.59 12.38
CA GLN A 133 -5.53 4.01 11.70
C GLN A 133 -5.15 3.45 10.33
N ASN A 134 -4.39 4.19 9.53
CA ASN A 134 -3.90 3.69 8.23
C ASN A 134 -2.98 2.48 8.44
N LEU A 135 -1.99 2.58 9.33
CA LEU A 135 -1.07 1.47 9.65
C LEU A 135 -1.82 0.18 10.02
N SER A 136 -2.87 0.28 10.85
CA SER A 136 -3.64 -0.90 11.24
C SER A 136 -4.35 -1.55 10.05
N GLN A 137 -4.77 -0.78 9.06
CA GLN A 137 -5.41 -1.30 7.85
C GLN A 137 -4.37 -1.94 6.93
N GLU A 138 -3.19 -1.34 6.73
CA GLU A 138 -2.11 -1.94 5.93
C GLU A 138 -1.62 -3.26 6.51
N GLN A 139 -1.57 -3.36 7.84
CA GLN A 139 -1.22 -4.61 8.50
C GLN A 139 -2.24 -5.73 8.24
N GLU A 140 -3.52 -5.41 8.11
CA GLU A 140 -4.55 -6.38 7.73
C GLU A 140 -4.55 -6.68 6.22
N ALA A 141 -4.33 -5.67 5.38
CA ALA A 141 -4.16 -5.83 3.93
C ALA A 141 -2.96 -6.75 3.62
N LEU A 142 -1.82 -6.54 4.29
CA LEU A 142 -0.64 -7.42 4.20
C LEU A 142 -0.98 -8.87 4.55
N LYS A 143 -1.70 -9.10 5.65
CA LYS A 143 -2.10 -10.46 6.04
C LYS A 143 -2.99 -11.12 4.99
N LYS A 144 -3.92 -10.36 4.40
CA LYS A 144 -4.78 -10.85 3.31
C LYS A 144 -3.95 -11.18 2.06
N ALA A 145 -3.04 -10.31 1.66
CA ALA A 145 -2.14 -10.53 0.53
C ALA A 145 -1.26 -11.79 0.74
N GLN A 146 -0.64 -11.94 1.92
CA GLN A 146 0.18 -13.11 2.25
C GLN A 146 -0.63 -14.42 2.24
N LYS A 147 -1.85 -14.42 2.77
CA LYS A 147 -2.76 -15.57 2.67
C LYS A 147 -3.11 -15.90 1.21
N GLY A 148 -3.34 -14.87 0.39
CA GLY A 148 -3.55 -15.03 -1.05
C GLY A 148 -2.37 -15.71 -1.72
N ILE A 149 -1.13 -15.26 -1.46
CA ILE A 149 0.10 -15.88 -1.97
C ILE A 149 0.15 -17.37 -1.60
N GLU A 150 -0.07 -17.70 -0.32
CA GLU A 150 -0.04 -19.07 0.15
C GLU A 150 -1.08 -19.96 -0.55
N LYS A 151 -2.33 -19.48 -0.65
CA LYS A 151 -3.44 -20.20 -1.29
C LYS A 151 -3.12 -20.48 -2.76
N ILE A 152 -2.80 -19.43 -3.52
CA ILE A 152 -2.56 -19.50 -4.97
C ILE A 152 -1.35 -20.39 -5.27
N THR A 153 -0.29 -20.30 -4.47
CA THR A 153 0.92 -21.13 -4.65
C THR A 153 0.63 -22.60 -4.36
N LYS A 154 -0.16 -22.92 -3.32
CA LYS A 154 -0.54 -24.29 -2.97
C LYS A 154 -1.44 -24.92 -4.04
N GLU A 155 -2.34 -24.16 -4.65
CA GLU A 155 -3.20 -24.62 -5.74
C GLU A 155 -2.37 -25.01 -6.97
N HIS A 156 -1.45 -24.14 -7.39
CA HIS A 156 -0.55 -24.42 -8.51
C HIS A 156 0.39 -25.60 -8.28
N ALA A 157 0.90 -25.77 -7.05
CA ALA A 157 1.75 -26.91 -6.72
C ALA A 157 1.01 -28.25 -6.85
N LYS A 158 -0.29 -28.30 -6.58
CA LYS A 158 -1.12 -29.50 -6.74
C LYS A 158 -1.37 -29.81 -8.21
N GLU A 159 -1.59 -28.80 -9.05
CA GLU A 159 -1.78 -28.98 -10.49
C GLU A 159 -0.55 -29.56 -11.19
N LEU A 160 0.66 -29.24 -10.73
CA LEU A 160 1.91 -29.82 -11.25
C LEU A 160 2.15 -31.27 -10.81
N ALA A 161 1.50 -31.71 -9.72
CA ALA A 161 1.65 -33.04 -9.16
C ALA A 161 0.58 -34.03 -9.64
N ALA A 162 -0.42 -33.56 -10.40
CA ALA A 162 -1.52 -34.33 -10.97
C ALA A 162 -1.25 -34.68 -12.44
#